data_AF-A0AAW0XGJ2-F1
#
_entry.id   AF-A0AAW0XGJ2-F1
#
_cell.length_a   1.000
_cell.length_b   1.000
_cell.length_c   1.000
_cell.angle_alpha   90.00
_cell.angle_beta   90.00
_cell.angle_gamma   90.00
#
_symmetry.space_group_name_H-M   'P 1'
#
loop_
_entity.id
_entity.type
_entity.pdbx_description
1 polymer ?
#
loop_
_entity_poly.entity_id
_entity_poly.type
_entity_poly.pdbx_seq_one_letter_code
_entity_poly.pdbx_strand_id
1 'polypeptide(L)'
;DYIVKTCYEDPVASHYTQCSNATCVRKCCPESQLIVGYSCDDAIYESEFWNPTFYDPDSVSQIVPSPSGLKIVYGFPLCENFFVIGDFESENTNISLLNDGYLYASGYKDAYPPDRYCLDKFRIEPSASTQALLCFDDNTEASTCSKVRSYLYPSLLLVSCMFLSLTLAAYASLAELRNKLHGKCLLSLVSSLLIAYILLASIFLTKVNISTGICRTIASVLLWSSLSAFFW
;
A
#
# COMPACT_ATOMS: atom_id res chain seq x y z
N ASP A 1 -17.05 29.19 24.38
CA ASP A 1 -16.11 28.47 23.51
C ASP A 1 -15.42 27.35 24.26
N TYR A 2 -15.79 26.11 23.96
CA TYR A 2 -15.15 24.93 24.53
C TYR A 2 -13.99 24.54 23.61
N ILE A 3 -12.75 24.73 24.07
CA ILE A 3 -11.56 24.26 23.36
C ILE A 3 -11.39 22.79 23.70
N VAL A 4 -11.75 21.91 22.78
CA VAL A 4 -11.41 20.49 22.87
C VAL A 4 -9.92 20.38 22.61
N LYS A 5 -9.13 20.19 23.67
CA LYS A 5 -7.74 19.72 23.55
C LYS A 5 -7.80 18.24 23.23
N THR A 6 -7.71 17.88 21.96
CA THR A 6 -7.36 16.51 21.58
C THR A 6 -5.85 16.36 21.83
N CYS A 7 -5.46 15.43 22.70
CA CYS A 7 -4.06 14.99 22.80
C CYS A 7 -3.76 14.13 21.56
N TYR A 8 -3.67 14.76 20.40
CA TYR A 8 -3.07 14.10 19.23
C TYR A 8 -1.56 14.19 19.41
N GLU A 9 -0.98 13.15 20.00
CA GLU A 9 0.47 13.01 20.02
C GLU A 9 0.92 12.75 18.58
N ASP A 10 1.75 13.65 18.07
CA ASP A 10 2.38 13.47 16.77
C ASP A 10 3.29 12.22 16.84
N PRO A 11 2.97 11.16 16.07
CA PRO A 11 3.71 9.91 16.14
C PRO A 11 5.17 10.06 15.69
N VAL A 12 5.47 11.06 14.86
CA VAL A 12 6.84 11.41 14.45
C VAL A 12 7.59 12.03 15.62
N ALA A 13 7.01 13.06 16.26
CA ALA A 13 7.61 13.71 17.42
C ALA A 13 7.81 12.72 18.60
N SER A 14 6.84 11.82 18.81
CA SER A 14 6.94 10.74 19.81
C SER A 14 8.09 9.79 19.48
N HIS A 15 8.25 9.39 18.22
CA HIS A 15 9.36 8.54 17.80
C HIS A 15 10.73 9.18 18.04
N TYR A 16 10.94 10.43 17.63
CA TYR A 16 12.20 11.13 17.87
C TYR A 16 12.51 11.29 19.35
N THR A 17 11.51 11.54 20.19
CA THR A 17 11.67 11.62 21.64
C THR A 17 12.07 10.27 22.25
N GLN A 18 11.48 9.18 21.74
CA GLN A 18 11.81 7.84 22.20
C GLN A 18 13.21 7.39 21.76
N CYS A 19 13.68 7.84 20.59
CA CYS A 19 14.89 7.35 19.93
C CYS A 19 16.10 8.29 20.00
N SER A 20 16.03 9.44 20.68
CA SER A 20 17.11 10.45 20.65
C SER A 20 18.44 9.98 21.25
N ASN A 21 18.41 9.03 22.20
CA ASN A 21 19.57 8.63 23.02
C ASN A 21 19.89 7.13 22.93
N ALA A 22 19.29 6.42 21.99
CA ALA A 22 19.35 4.96 21.90
C ALA A 22 19.25 4.53 20.43
N THR A 23 19.91 3.42 20.09
CA THR A 23 19.66 2.77 18.81
C THR A 23 18.23 2.24 18.80
N CYS A 24 17.40 2.76 17.90
CA CYS A 24 16.02 2.35 17.79
C CYS A 24 15.81 1.36 16.66
N VAL A 25 14.94 0.38 16.90
CA VAL A 25 14.43 -0.51 15.86
C VAL A 25 12.91 -0.53 15.97
N ARG A 26 12.24 -0.36 14.84
CA ARG A 26 10.79 -0.40 14.79
C ARG A 26 10.29 -1.81 14.46
N LYS A 27 9.53 -2.39 15.37
CA LYS A 27 8.77 -3.63 15.18
C LYS A 27 7.33 -3.28 14.80
N CYS A 28 6.74 -3.95 13.81
CA CYS A 28 5.40 -3.56 13.35
C CYS A 28 4.31 -3.81 14.41
N CYS A 29 4.32 -4.98 15.03
CA CYS A 29 3.36 -5.39 16.06
C CYS A 29 3.97 -5.37 17.46
N PRO A 30 3.15 -5.28 18.52
CA PRO A 30 3.57 -5.43 19.91
C PRO A 30 4.40 -6.69 20.20
N GLU A 31 4.95 -6.78 21.41
CA GLU A 31 5.61 -7.99 21.89
C GLU A 31 4.70 -9.21 21.76
N SER A 32 5.28 -10.37 21.45
CA SER A 32 4.55 -11.64 21.23
C SER A 32 3.52 -11.66 20.09
N GLN A 33 3.39 -10.58 19.32
CA GLN A 33 2.50 -10.50 18.16
C GLN A 33 3.27 -10.50 16.84
N LEU A 34 2.59 -10.86 15.77
CA LEU A 34 3.10 -10.91 14.40
C LEU A 34 2.03 -10.44 13.41
N ILE A 35 2.40 -10.24 12.15
CA ILE A 35 1.46 -9.80 11.12
C ILE A 35 0.73 -11.00 10.50
N VAL A 36 -0.61 -10.97 10.57
CA VAL A 36 -1.52 -11.86 9.86
C VAL A 36 -2.35 -11.02 8.89
N GLY A 37 -2.11 -11.15 7.59
CA GLY A 37 -2.71 -10.28 6.57
C GLY A 37 -2.20 -8.83 6.68
N TYR A 38 -2.95 -7.99 7.38
CA TYR A 38 -2.62 -6.57 7.64
C TYR A 38 -2.88 -6.15 9.10
N SER A 39 -3.06 -7.13 9.99
CA SER A 39 -3.36 -6.92 11.40
C SER A 39 -2.35 -7.65 12.27
N CYS A 40 -2.16 -7.15 13.49
CA CYS A 40 -1.37 -7.84 14.51
C CYS A 40 -2.23 -8.91 15.18
N ASP A 41 -1.67 -10.10 15.30
CA ASP A 41 -2.28 -11.24 15.98
C ASP A 41 -1.22 -11.93 16.85
N ASP A 42 -1.66 -12.69 17.84
CA ASP A 42 -0.77 -13.34 18.78
C ASP A 42 0.02 -14.49 18.11
N ALA A 43 1.30 -14.58 18.45
CA ALA A 43 2.14 -15.71 18.10
C ALA A 43 1.64 -16.97 18.82
N ILE A 44 1.53 -18.07 18.09
CA ILE A 44 1.06 -19.36 18.60
C ILE A 44 2.28 -20.23 18.97
N TYR A 45 3.38 -20.10 18.23
CA TYR A 45 4.59 -20.89 18.43
C TYR A 45 5.79 -20.00 18.78
N GLU A 46 6.72 -20.52 19.60
CA GLU A 46 7.93 -19.76 19.96
C GLU A 46 8.81 -19.42 18.76
N SER A 47 8.77 -20.25 17.70
CA SER A 47 9.45 -19.99 16.43
C SER A 47 8.93 -18.76 15.68
N GLU A 48 7.73 -18.28 16.04
CA GLU A 48 7.12 -17.08 15.48
C GLU A 48 7.50 -15.81 16.25
N PHE A 49 8.21 -15.93 17.38
CA PHE A 49 8.71 -14.75 18.07
C PHE A 49 9.78 -14.03 17.26
N TRP A 50 9.72 -12.71 17.30
CA TRP A 50 10.66 -11.87 16.59
C TRP A 50 12.02 -11.86 17.28
N ASN A 51 13.01 -12.45 16.61
CA ASN A 51 14.41 -12.48 17.04
C ASN A 51 15.28 -11.83 15.95
N PRO A 52 15.62 -10.53 16.08
CA PRO A 52 16.39 -9.82 15.06
C PRO A 52 17.87 -10.21 15.09
N THR A 53 18.46 -10.33 13.90
CA THR A 53 19.91 -10.44 13.70
C THR A 53 20.45 -9.09 13.24
N PHE A 54 21.55 -8.64 13.84
CA PHE A 54 22.18 -7.36 13.51
C PHE A 54 23.40 -7.57 12.62
N TYR A 55 23.59 -6.64 11.68
CA TYR A 55 24.69 -6.63 10.73
C TYR A 55 25.53 -5.35 10.85
N ASP A 56 26.79 -5.45 10.43
CA ASP A 56 27.70 -4.31 10.42
C ASP A 56 27.36 -3.33 9.25
N PRO A 57 27.33 -2.01 9.49
CA PRO A 57 26.99 -1.02 8.46
C PRO A 57 28.06 -0.91 7.36
N ASP A 58 29.34 -1.10 7.69
CA ASP A 58 30.45 -1.06 6.73
C ASP A 58 30.59 -2.41 5.99
N SER A 59 30.09 -3.49 6.60
CA SER A 59 30.15 -4.85 6.06
C SER A 59 28.84 -5.60 6.31
N VAL A 60 27.81 -5.29 5.52
CA VAL A 60 26.41 -5.77 5.66
C VAL A 60 26.26 -7.31 5.71
N SER A 61 27.30 -8.07 5.34
CA SER A 61 27.34 -9.54 5.43
C SER A 61 27.85 -10.08 6.78
N GLN A 62 28.41 -9.24 7.65
CA GLN A 62 28.98 -9.63 8.93
C GLN A 62 27.95 -9.46 10.06
N ILE A 63 27.65 -10.56 10.75
CA ILE A 63 26.78 -10.56 11.94
C ILE A 63 27.53 -9.94 13.11
N VAL A 64 26.88 -9.01 13.80
CA VAL A 64 27.40 -8.29 14.97
C VAL A 64 26.44 -8.45 16.16
N PRO A 65 26.91 -8.32 17.41
CA PRO A 65 26.05 -8.36 18.57
C PRO A 65 25.04 -7.20 18.57
N SER A 66 23.92 -7.40 19.26
CA SER A 66 22.90 -6.36 19.47
C SER A 66 23.51 -5.11 20.11
N PRO A 67 23.15 -3.90 19.63
CA PRO A 67 23.73 -2.65 20.12
C PRO A 67 23.40 -2.41 21.61
N SER A 68 24.36 -1.87 22.36
CA SER A 68 24.15 -1.50 23.76
C SER A 68 23.16 -0.35 23.86
N GLY A 69 22.02 -0.59 24.51
CA GLY A 69 20.93 0.39 24.62
C GLY A 69 19.91 0.33 23.49
N LEU A 70 19.79 -0.82 22.79
CA LEU A 70 18.71 -1.07 21.83
C LEU A 70 17.34 -0.76 22.43
N LYS A 71 16.54 0.05 21.71
CA LYS A 71 15.16 0.34 22.05
C LYS A 71 14.24 -0.11 20.93
N ILE A 72 13.29 -0.98 21.26
CA ILE A 72 12.28 -1.45 20.31
C ILE A 72 11.07 -0.51 20.43
N VAL A 73 10.68 0.09 19.31
CA VAL A 73 9.45 0.88 19.19
C VAL A 73 8.44 0.10 18.37
N TYR A 74 7.16 0.20 18.71
CA TYR A 74 6.11 -0.58 18.06
C TYR A 74 5.26 0.27 17.12
N GLY A 75 4.74 -0.37 16.08
CA GLY A 75 3.80 0.21 15.12
C GLY A 75 4.30 0.22 13.69
N PHE A 76 3.39 0.54 12.78
CA PHE A 76 3.66 0.68 11.35
C PHE A 76 4.65 1.83 11.05
N PRO A 77 5.24 1.85 9.83
CA PRO A 77 6.13 2.92 9.41
C PRO A 77 5.40 4.27 9.42
N LEU A 78 6.13 5.36 9.68
CA LEU A 78 5.58 6.71 9.81
C LEU A 78 5.43 7.41 8.45
N CYS A 79 4.66 6.81 7.54
CA CYS A 79 4.40 7.34 6.20
C CYS A 79 2.99 6.98 5.70
N GLU A 80 2.49 7.73 4.70
CA GLU A 80 1.16 7.47 4.11
C GLU A 80 1.15 6.20 3.25
N ASN A 81 2.24 5.94 2.52
CA ASN A 81 2.35 4.80 1.61
C ASN A 81 3.59 3.97 1.95
N PHE A 82 3.39 2.67 2.08
CA PHE A 82 4.45 1.69 2.32
C PHE A 82 4.20 0.42 1.51
N PHE A 83 5.23 -0.39 1.35
CA PHE A 83 5.19 -1.66 0.64
C PHE A 83 5.92 -2.74 1.45
N VAL A 84 5.56 -4.00 1.18
CA VAL A 84 6.18 -5.16 1.83
C VAL A 84 7.42 -5.56 1.04
N ILE A 85 8.55 -5.70 1.72
CA ILE A 85 9.71 -6.45 1.22
C ILE A 85 9.89 -7.65 2.13
N GLY A 86 10.16 -8.80 1.54
CA GLY A 86 10.43 -10.01 2.30
C GLY A 86 11.03 -11.06 1.39
N ASP A 87 11.28 -12.22 1.99
CA ASP A 87 11.78 -13.42 1.32
C ASP A 87 10.64 -14.07 0.51
N PHE A 88 10.09 -13.32 -0.45
CA PHE A 88 9.27 -13.89 -1.50
C PHE A 88 10.22 -14.51 -2.52
N GLU A 89 9.84 -15.69 -3.03
CA GLU A 89 10.59 -16.57 -3.94
C GLU A 89 11.15 -15.92 -5.23
N SER A 90 10.95 -14.62 -5.44
CA SER A 90 11.42 -13.85 -6.58
C SER A 90 12.42 -12.74 -6.19
N GLU A 91 13.68 -13.05 -6.46
CA GLU A 91 14.83 -12.16 -6.72
C GLU A 91 15.46 -11.36 -5.56
N ASN A 92 16.59 -11.87 -5.06
CA ASN A 92 17.78 -11.18 -4.54
C ASN A 92 17.63 -10.09 -3.46
N THR A 93 16.43 -9.86 -2.92
CA THR A 93 16.15 -8.74 -2.02
C THR A 93 16.33 -9.17 -0.57
N ASN A 94 17.60 -9.30 -0.15
CA ASN A 94 17.93 -9.61 1.25
C ASN A 94 17.76 -8.37 2.13
N ILE A 95 17.06 -8.54 3.25
CA ILE A 95 16.88 -7.51 4.28
C ILE A 95 17.89 -7.74 5.39
N SER A 96 18.68 -6.72 5.71
CA SER A 96 19.67 -6.72 6.78
C SER A 96 19.42 -5.56 7.75
N LEU A 97 19.14 -5.87 9.00
CA LEU A 97 19.03 -4.87 10.07
C LEU A 97 20.42 -4.51 10.58
N LEU A 98 20.80 -3.24 10.48
CA LEU A 98 22.11 -2.75 10.87
C LEU A 98 22.17 -2.44 12.38
N ASN A 99 23.37 -2.49 12.97
CA ASN A 99 23.57 -2.24 14.40
C ASN A 99 23.39 -0.77 14.83
N ASP A 100 23.29 0.15 13.87
CA ASP A 100 22.92 1.55 14.06
C ASP A 100 21.40 1.78 14.02
N GLY A 101 20.62 0.71 13.81
CA GLY A 101 19.16 0.73 13.74
C GLY A 101 18.61 1.00 12.34
N TYR A 102 19.45 1.19 11.32
CA TYR A 102 18.98 1.33 9.96
C TYR A 102 18.65 -0.03 9.33
N LEU A 103 17.74 -0.02 8.37
CA LEU A 103 17.38 -1.21 7.60
C LEU A 103 17.97 -1.13 6.19
N TYR A 104 18.82 -2.07 5.83
CA TYR A 104 19.34 -2.21 4.48
C TYR A 104 18.53 -3.27 3.71
N ALA A 105 18.06 -2.91 2.52
CA ALA A 105 17.37 -3.83 1.61
C ALA A 105 18.15 -3.95 0.31
N SER A 106 18.65 -5.15 -0.01
CA SER A 106 19.47 -5.39 -1.20
C SER A 106 18.68 -5.10 -2.46
N GLY A 107 19.12 -4.15 -3.28
CA GLY A 107 18.39 -3.69 -4.47
C GLY A 107 17.84 -2.26 -4.33
N TYR A 108 17.82 -1.71 -3.12
CA TYR A 108 17.58 -0.29 -2.85
C TYR A 108 18.91 0.38 -2.49
N LYS A 109 19.08 1.65 -2.89
CA LYS A 109 20.37 2.35 -2.75
C LYS A 109 20.66 2.82 -1.32
N ASP A 110 19.62 3.20 -0.59
CA ASP A 110 19.73 3.85 0.71
C ASP A 110 19.23 2.95 1.83
N ALA A 111 19.86 3.07 3.00
CA ALA A 111 19.40 2.42 4.22
C ALA A 111 18.24 3.22 4.84
N TYR A 112 17.22 2.53 5.31
CA TYR A 112 16.01 3.14 5.82
C TYR A 112 16.13 3.43 7.33
N PRO A 113 15.88 4.67 7.78
CA PRO A 113 15.88 4.99 9.20
C PRO A 113 14.69 4.36 9.95
N PRO A 114 14.75 4.21 11.29
CA PRO A 114 13.72 3.57 12.11
C PRO A 114 12.30 4.14 12.02
N ASP A 115 12.12 5.38 11.55
CA ASP A 115 10.82 6.00 11.28
C ASP A 115 10.22 5.55 9.95
N ARG A 116 11.03 5.08 9.00
CA ARG A 116 10.63 4.74 7.63
C ARG A 116 10.49 3.25 7.34
N TYR A 117 10.69 2.40 8.34
CA TYR A 117 10.41 0.98 8.21
C TYR A 117 9.78 0.42 9.48
N CYS A 118 9.21 -0.78 9.39
CA CYS A 118 9.02 -1.66 10.52
C CYS A 118 9.30 -3.10 10.11
N LEU A 119 9.85 -3.91 11.02
CA LEU A 119 10.15 -5.32 10.81
C LEU A 119 9.22 -6.19 11.65
N ASP A 120 8.74 -7.30 11.10
CA ASP A 120 8.05 -8.31 11.89
C ASP A 120 8.07 -9.69 11.23
N LYS A 121 7.57 -10.69 11.95
CA LYS A 121 7.19 -11.98 11.37
C LYS A 121 5.83 -11.83 10.69
N PHE A 122 5.70 -12.40 9.49
CA PHE A 122 4.46 -12.47 8.73
C PHE A 122 4.05 -13.93 8.64
N ARG A 123 2.87 -14.26 9.15
CA ARG A 123 2.30 -15.61 9.05
C ARG A 123 1.74 -15.80 7.65
N ILE A 124 2.49 -16.54 6.84
CA ILE A 124 2.12 -16.94 5.48
C ILE A 124 2.10 -18.46 5.50
N GLU A 125 0.92 -19.07 5.50
CA GLU A 125 0.80 -20.53 5.56
C GLU A 125 1.74 -21.21 4.54
N PRO A 126 2.65 -22.11 4.97
CA PRO A 126 2.69 -22.84 6.24
C PRO A 126 3.64 -22.30 7.33
N SER A 127 4.33 -21.16 7.15
CA SER A 127 5.36 -20.70 8.10
C SER A 127 5.43 -19.18 8.28
N ALA A 128 6.02 -18.73 9.38
CA ALA A 128 6.24 -17.30 9.62
C ALA A 128 7.61 -16.86 9.07
N SER A 129 7.61 -15.94 8.10
CA SER A 129 8.82 -15.37 7.51
C SER A 129 9.08 -13.96 8.06
N THR A 130 10.34 -13.56 8.18
CA THR A 130 10.68 -12.18 8.57
C THR A 130 10.53 -11.29 7.34
N GLN A 131 9.71 -10.24 7.44
CA GLN A 131 9.53 -9.26 6.37
C GLN A 131 9.55 -7.85 6.95
N ALA A 132 9.72 -6.87 6.08
CA ALA A 132 9.72 -5.46 6.43
C ALA A 132 8.63 -4.72 5.66
N LEU A 133 8.00 -3.76 6.32
CA LEU A 133 7.23 -2.71 5.65
C LEU A 133 8.15 -1.51 5.51
N LEU A 134 8.37 -1.05 4.28
CA LEU A 134 9.19 0.11 3.98
C LEU A 134 8.34 1.22 3.39
N CYS A 135 8.62 2.45 3.79
CA CYS A 135 8.04 3.63 3.17
C CYS A 135 8.53 3.77 1.72
N PHE A 136 7.67 4.27 0.84
CA PHE A 136 8.15 4.76 -0.46
C PHE A 136 9.01 6.01 -0.25
N ASP A 137 10.12 6.10 -0.98
CA ASP A 137 10.95 7.30 -0.96
C ASP A 137 10.16 8.49 -1.53
N ASP A 138 9.89 9.46 -0.67
CA ASP A 138 9.41 10.80 -1.07
C ASP A 138 10.36 11.49 -2.07
N ASN A 139 11.61 11.01 -2.14
CA ASN A 139 12.69 11.52 -2.99
C ASN A 139 12.72 10.93 -4.40
N THR A 140 11.92 9.90 -4.70
CA THR A 140 11.52 9.67 -6.10
C THR A 140 10.63 10.83 -6.42
N GLU A 141 11.22 11.92 -6.94
CA GLU A 141 10.56 13.17 -7.28
C GLU A 141 9.06 12.96 -7.36
N ALA A 142 8.38 13.19 -6.23
CA ALA A 142 6.94 13.39 -6.21
C ALA A 142 6.74 14.76 -6.85
N SER A 143 7.20 14.84 -8.10
CA SER A 143 7.05 15.92 -9.03
C SER A 143 5.60 16.30 -8.90
N THR A 144 5.33 17.60 -8.92
CA THR A 144 3.99 18.13 -9.03
C THR A 144 3.13 17.30 -10.00
N CYS A 145 3.75 16.70 -11.03
CA CYS A 145 3.18 15.68 -11.91
C CYS A 145 2.51 14.46 -11.22
N SER A 146 3.07 13.83 -10.20
CA SER A 146 2.46 12.67 -9.51
C SER A 146 1.22 13.07 -8.69
N LYS A 147 1.29 14.18 -7.95
CA LYS A 147 0.12 14.74 -7.24
C LYS A 147 -0.96 15.21 -8.22
N VAL A 148 -0.56 15.90 -9.29
CA VAL A 148 -1.48 16.28 -10.38
C VAL A 148 -2.10 15.04 -10.99
N ARG A 149 -1.33 13.98 -11.28
CA ARG A 149 -1.84 12.72 -11.83
C ARG A 149 -2.89 12.08 -10.92
N SER A 150 -2.65 12.07 -9.61
CA SER A 150 -3.57 11.50 -8.62
C SER A 150 -4.93 12.20 -8.60
N TYR A 151 -5.00 13.52 -8.79
CA TYR A 151 -6.28 14.26 -8.86
C TYR A 151 -6.86 14.37 -10.27
N LEU A 152 -6.01 14.44 -11.29
CA LEU A 152 -6.40 14.67 -12.67
C LEU A 152 -7.06 13.41 -13.26
N TYR A 153 -6.50 12.22 -13.02
CA TYR A 153 -7.10 10.97 -13.48
C TYR A 153 -8.55 10.74 -13.00
N PRO A 154 -8.86 10.77 -11.68
CA PRO A 154 -10.23 10.59 -11.22
C PRO A 154 -11.16 11.71 -11.74
N SER A 155 -10.67 12.94 -11.84
CA SER A 155 -11.46 14.06 -12.40
C SER A 155 -11.83 13.81 -13.86
N LEU A 156 -10.87 13.40 -14.70
CA LEU A 156 -11.11 13.07 -16.12
C LEU A 156 -12.05 11.88 -16.28
N LEU A 157 -11.94 10.87 -15.41
CA LEU A 157 -12.83 9.71 -15.40
C LEU A 157 -14.28 10.14 -15.09
N LEU A 158 -14.50 10.98 -14.07
CA LEU A 158 -15.83 11.49 -13.73
C LEU A 158 -16.45 12.32 -14.86
N VAL A 159 -15.65 13.21 -15.46
CA VAL A 159 -16.08 14.01 -16.61
C VAL A 159 -16.47 13.08 -17.77
N SER A 160 -15.68 12.04 -18.04
CA SER A 160 -15.98 11.04 -19.06
C SER A 160 -17.28 10.27 -18.76
N CYS A 161 -17.51 9.88 -17.51
CA CYS A 161 -18.77 9.25 -17.08
C CYS A 161 -19.99 10.15 -17.34
N MET A 162 -19.87 11.47 -17.11
CA MET A 162 -20.96 12.41 -17.40
C MET A 162 -21.27 12.47 -18.90
N PHE A 163 -20.24 12.58 -19.75
CA PHE A 163 -20.42 12.60 -21.20
C PHE A 163 -20.98 11.27 -21.75
N LEU A 164 -20.51 10.13 -21.25
CA LEU A 164 -21.03 8.81 -21.62
C LEU A 164 -22.50 8.66 -21.20
N SER A 165 -22.86 9.13 -20.00
CA SER A 165 -24.26 9.11 -19.53
C SER A 165 -25.17 9.98 -20.38
N LEU A 166 -24.71 11.18 -20.77
CA LEU A 166 -25.44 12.07 -21.67
C LEU A 166 -25.63 11.42 -23.05
N THR A 167 -24.59 10.76 -23.56
CA THR A 167 -24.64 10.01 -24.82
C THR A 167 -25.68 8.90 -24.72
N LEU A 168 -25.67 8.12 -23.64
CA LEU A 168 -26.61 7.03 -23.40
C LEU A 168 -28.06 7.56 -23.31
N ALA A 169 -28.28 8.70 -22.66
CA ALA A 169 -29.58 9.36 -22.57
C ALA A 169 -30.08 9.86 -23.94
N ALA A 170 -29.21 10.47 -24.75
CA ALA A 170 -29.55 10.93 -26.10
C ALA A 170 -29.93 9.77 -27.02
N TYR A 171 -29.13 8.69 -27.01
CA TYR A 171 -29.40 7.48 -27.80
C TYR A 171 -30.64 6.72 -27.31
N ALA A 172 -30.96 6.76 -26.01
CA ALA A 172 -32.19 6.17 -25.47
C ALA A 172 -33.44 6.97 -25.86
N SER A 173 -33.33 8.31 -25.95
CA SER A 173 -34.45 9.21 -26.25
C SER A 173 -34.82 9.22 -27.74
N LEU A 174 -33.83 9.05 -28.64
CA LEU A 174 -34.08 8.97 -30.08
C LEU A 174 -34.40 7.53 -30.51
N ALA A 175 -35.69 7.20 -30.54
CA ALA A 175 -36.20 5.93 -31.05
C ALA A 175 -35.71 5.59 -32.47
N GLU A 176 -35.40 6.61 -33.27
CA GLU A 176 -34.92 6.50 -34.64
C GLU A 176 -33.47 6.00 -34.76
N LEU A 177 -32.61 6.28 -33.75
CA LEU A 177 -31.24 5.75 -33.69
C LEU A 177 -31.19 4.36 -33.05
N ARG A 178 -32.12 4.04 -32.15
CA ARG A 178 -32.22 2.73 -31.48
C ARG A 178 -32.54 1.58 -32.42
N ASN A 179 -33.26 1.84 -33.52
CA ASN A 179 -33.75 0.81 -34.43
C ASN A 179 -32.72 0.35 -35.47
N LYS A 180 -31.60 1.07 -35.64
CA LYS A 180 -30.50 0.63 -36.51
C LYS A 180 -29.56 -0.30 -35.74
N LEU A 181 -29.09 -1.37 -36.39
CA LEU A 181 -28.12 -2.32 -35.81
C LEU A 181 -26.91 -1.60 -35.18
N HIS A 182 -26.44 -0.55 -35.88
CA HIS A 182 -25.33 0.29 -35.43
C HIS A 182 -25.61 1.01 -34.09
N GLY A 183 -26.84 1.45 -33.84
CA GLY A 183 -27.21 2.10 -32.58
C GLY A 183 -27.23 1.15 -31.39
N LYS A 184 -27.53 -0.14 -31.62
CA LYS A 184 -27.49 -1.17 -30.56
C LYS A 184 -26.06 -1.53 -30.15
N CYS A 185 -25.16 -1.68 -31.11
CA CYS A 185 -23.74 -1.92 -30.83
C CYS A 185 -23.15 -0.74 -30.05
N LEU A 186 -23.41 0.49 -30.51
CA LEU A 186 -22.92 1.69 -29.83
C LEU A 186 -23.47 1.82 -28.40
N LEU A 187 -24.75 1.50 -28.16
CA LEU A 187 -25.33 1.54 -26.82
C LEU A 187 -24.65 0.53 -25.87
N SER A 188 -24.37 -0.67 -26.36
CA SER A 188 -23.66 -1.71 -25.61
C SER A 188 -22.22 -1.29 -25.29
N LEU A 189 -21.51 -0.74 -26.28
CA LEU A 189 -20.17 -0.18 -26.13
C LEU A 189 -20.13 0.93 -25.06
N VAL A 190 -20.98 1.95 -25.19
CA VAL A 190 -21.02 3.09 -24.26
C VAL A 190 -21.40 2.63 -22.85
N SER A 191 -22.32 1.67 -22.71
CA SER A 191 -22.72 1.14 -21.40
C SER A 191 -21.59 0.37 -20.70
N SER A 192 -20.85 -0.46 -21.43
CA SER A 192 -19.72 -1.22 -20.87
C SER A 192 -18.55 -0.31 -20.47
N LEU A 193 -18.25 0.71 -21.27
CA LEU A 193 -17.28 1.76 -20.93
C LEU A 193 -17.70 2.56 -19.69
N LEU A 194 -18.98 2.91 -19.57
CA LEU A 194 -19.50 3.65 -18.41
C LEU A 194 -19.31 2.84 -17.11
N ILE A 195 -19.64 1.55 -17.12
CA ILE A 195 -19.45 0.66 -15.97
C ILE A 195 -17.96 0.58 -15.59
N ALA A 196 -17.08 0.41 -16.58
CA ALA A 196 -15.64 0.34 -16.34
C ALA A 196 -15.09 1.64 -15.71
N TYR A 197 -15.50 2.81 -16.22
CA TYR A 197 -15.01 4.09 -15.72
C TYR A 197 -15.55 4.43 -14.33
N ILE A 198 -16.79 4.06 -14.01
CA ILE A 198 -17.34 4.21 -12.65
C ILE A 198 -16.53 3.37 -11.64
N LEU A 199 -16.22 2.13 -11.98
CA LEU A 199 -15.42 1.24 -11.13
C LEU A 199 -13.97 1.73 -10.98
N LEU A 200 -13.35 2.25 -12.04
CA LEU A 200 -12.03 2.86 -11.92
C LEU A 200 -12.06 4.12 -11.04
N ALA A 201 -13.06 4.99 -11.23
CA ALA A 201 -13.20 6.19 -10.42
C ALA A 201 -13.40 5.86 -8.93
N SER A 202 -14.18 4.81 -8.61
CA SER A 202 -14.37 4.39 -7.22
C SER A 202 -13.07 3.88 -6.58
N ILE A 203 -12.23 3.14 -7.32
CA ILE A 203 -10.92 2.70 -6.84
C ILE A 203 -10.02 3.91 -6.54
N PHE A 204 -9.94 4.88 -7.44
CA PHE A 204 -9.10 6.07 -7.23
C PHE A 204 -9.56 6.94 -6.05
N LEU A 205 -10.87 6.98 -5.77
CA LEU A 205 -11.44 7.76 -4.67
C LEU A 205 -11.37 7.03 -3.32
N THR A 206 -11.31 5.70 -3.33
CA THR A 206 -11.31 4.91 -2.10
C THR A 206 -9.88 4.80 -1.55
N LYS A 207 -9.59 5.58 -0.50
CA LYS A 207 -8.35 5.44 0.32
C LYS A 207 -8.45 4.37 1.40
N VAL A 208 -9.51 3.55 1.39
CA VAL A 208 -9.82 2.59 2.45
C VAL A 208 -9.33 1.19 2.04
N ASN A 209 -8.86 0.41 3.02
CA ASN A 209 -8.53 -1.00 2.83
C ASN A 209 -9.77 -1.77 2.34
N ILE A 210 -9.78 -2.12 1.06
CA ILE A 210 -10.81 -2.95 0.45
C ILE A 210 -10.53 -4.40 0.80
N SER A 211 -11.54 -5.15 1.25
CA SER A 211 -11.37 -6.58 1.52
C SER A 211 -10.97 -7.33 0.25
N THR A 212 -10.15 -8.38 0.38
CA THR A 212 -9.65 -9.17 -0.74
C THR A 212 -10.77 -9.70 -1.64
N GLY A 213 -11.91 -10.08 -1.04
CA GLY A 213 -13.09 -10.54 -1.77
C GLY A 213 -13.68 -9.46 -2.68
N ILE A 214 -13.88 -8.24 -2.15
CA ILE A 214 -14.42 -7.12 -2.92
C ILE A 214 -13.43 -6.71 -4.02
N CYS A 215 -12.14 -6.62 -3.70
CA CYS A 215 -11.08 -6.30 -4.68
C CYS A 215 -11.12 -7.24 -5.88
N ARG A 216 -11.22 -8.56 -5.64
CA ARG A 216 -11.31 -9.58 -6.70
C ARG A 216 -12.57 -9.40 -7.56
N THR A 217 -13.72 -9.08 -6.95
CA THR A 217 -14.96 -8.85 -7.72
C THR A 217 -14.85 -7.61 -8.60
N ILE A 218 -14.33 -6.50 -8.08
CA ILE A 218 -14.15 -5.26 -8.83
C ILE A 218 -13.20 -5.50 -10.02
N ALA A 219 -12.06 -6.16 -9.80
CA ALA A 219 -11.10 -6.48 -10.86
C ALA A 219 -11.74 -7.35 -11.96
N SER A 220 -12.56 -8.32 -11.56
CA SER A 220 -13.24 -9.23 -12.50
C SER A 220 -14.27 -8.49 -13.37
N VAL A 221 -15.08 -7.61 -12.76
CA VAL A 221 -16.09 -6.80 -13.48
C VAL A 221 -15.42 -5.78 -14.40
N LEU A 222 -14.32 -5.15 -13.96
CA LEU A 222 -13.52 -4.25 -14.79
C LEU A 222 -12.98 -4.95 -16.03
N LEU A 223 -12.39 -6.12 -15.87
CA LEU A 223 -11.87 -6.93 -16.98
C LEU A 223 -12.99 -7.29 -17.96
N TRP A 224 -14.09 -7.81 -17.44
CA TRP A 224 -15.24 -8.20 -18.26
C TRP A 224 -15.83 -7.02 -19.04
N SER A 225 -15.99 -5.87 -18.38
CA SER A 225 -16.52 -4.66 -19.02
C SER A 225 -15.59 -4.13 -20.11
N SER A 226 -14.27 -4.17 -19.87
CA SER A 226 -13.26 -3.73 -20.83
C SER A 226 -13.24 -4.66 -22.05
N LEU A 227 -13.26 -5.98 -21.84
CA LEU A 227 -13.35 -6.96 -22.93
C LEU A 227 -14.64 -6.76 -23.72
N SER A 228 -15.78 -6.59 -23.05
CA SER A 228 -17.04 -6.31 -23.71
C SER A 228 -16.95 -5.07 -24.60
N ALA A 229 -16.28 -4.00 -24.16
CA ALA A 229 -16.11 -2.80 -24.98
C ALA A 229 -15.27 -3.04 -26.24
N PHE A 230 -14.31 -3.97 -26.23
CA PHE A 230 -13.55 -4.33 -27.44
C PHE A 230 -14.32 -5.23 -28.42
N PHE A 231 -15.31 -5.98 -27.93
CA PHE A 231 -16.11 -6.90 -28.75
C PHE A 231 -17.26 -6.24 -29.50
N TRP A 232 -17.74 -5.07 -29.05
CA TRP A 232 -18.84 -4.33 -29.65
C TRP A 232 -18.38 -3.27 -30.65
#